data_AF-A0A975Q3D8-F1
#
_entry.id   AF-A0A975Q3D8-F1
#
_cell.length_a   1.000
_cell.length_b   1.000
_cell.length_c   1.000
_cell.angle_alpha   90.00
_cell.angle_beta   90.00
_cell.angle_gamma   90.00
#
_symmetry.space_group_name_H-M   'P 1'
#
loop_
_entity.id
_entity.type
_entity.pdbx_description
1 polymer ?
#
loop_
_entity_poly.entity_id
_entity_poly.type
_entity_poly.pdbx_seq_one_letter_code
_entity_poly.pdbx_strand_id
1 'polypeptide(L)' 'MSESTDVASPYSLDAIVKGIADDLVSLRRGEISIKDAEARAMLAKQYMNGVRLVINARQSLEAAAKPVAIGGGK' A
#
# COMPACT_ATOMS: atom_id res chain seq x y z
N MET A 1 -8.83 23.19 2.75
CA MET A 1 -7.64 22.33 2.90
C MET A 1 -8.09 20.92 2.57
N SER A 2 -7.75 20.40 1.38
CA SER A 2 -8.00 19.00 1.07
C SER A 2 -7.07 18.17 1.91
N GLU A 3 -7.63 17.52 2.92
CA GLU A 3 -6.98 16.43 3.64
C GLU A 3 -6.60 15.40 2.58
N SER A 4 -5.32 15.37 2.19
CA SER A 4 -4.81 14.31 1.34
C SER A 4 -4.99 13.04 2.17
N THR A 5 -6.06 12.29 1.91
CA THR A 5 -6.28 11.00 2.54
C THR A 5 -5.02 10.19 2.26
N ASP A 6 -4.15 10.12 3.26
CA ASP A 6 -2.88 9.43 3.18
C ASP A 6 -3.21 7.99 2.87
N VAL A 7 -3.08 7.64 1.60
CA VAL A 7 -3.46 6.32 1.10
C VAL A 7 -2.55 5.28 1.73
N ALA A 8 -1.43 5.64 2.37
CA ALA A 8 -0.52 4.74 3.06
C ALA A 8 -0.93 4.46 4.51
N SER A 9 -1.55 5.42 5.20
CA SER A 9 -1.96 5.30 6.61
C SER A 9 -2.81 4.03 6.92
N PRO A 10 -3.84 3.66 6.13
CA PRO A 10 -4.61 2.45 6.41
C PRO A 10 -3.88 1.14 6.09
N TYR A 11 -2.81 1.16 5.30
CA TYR A 11 -2.08 -0.05 4.89
C TYR A 11 -0.76 -0.25 5.63
N SER A 12 -0.36 0.68 6.51
CA SER A 12 0.83 0.56 7.37
C SER A 12 2.08 0.09 6.61
N LEU A 13 2.29 0.62 5.40
CA LEU A 13 3.35 0.13 4.50
C LEU A 13 4.74 0.21 5.11
N ASP A 14 5.02 1.25 5.90
CA ASP A 14 6.28 1.41 6.62
C ASP A 14 6.53 0.26 7.60
N ALA A 15 5.49 -0.20 8.29
CA ALA A 15 5.59 -1.34 9.21
C ALA A 15 5.85 -2.64 8.45
N ILE A 16 5.26 -2.82 7.26
CA ILE A 16 5.49 -4.01 6.42
C ILE A 16 6.92 -4.01 5.89
N VAL A 17 7.41 -2.89 5.35
CA VAL A 17 8.78 -2.79 4.83
C VAL A 17 9.80 -3.02 5.94
N LYS A 18 9.59 -2.40 7.11
CA LYS A 18 10.43 -2.64 8.29
C LYS A 18 10.40 -4.11 8.70
N GLY A 19 9.21 -4.73 8.75
CA GLY A 19 9.07 -6.15 9.07
C GLY A 19 9.84 -7.07 8.14
N ILE A 20 9.83 -6.81 6.83
CA ILE A 20 10.63 -7.60 5.86
C ILE A 20 12.14 -7.42 6.13
N ALA A 21 12.60 -6.21 6.44
CA ALA A 21 14.00 -5.97 6.76
C ALA A 21 14.41 -6.72 8.05
N ASP A 22 13.55 -6.70 9.07
CA ASP A 22 13.75 -7.43 10.32
C ASP A 22 13.76 -8.95 10.07
N ASP A 23 12.86 -9.48 9.23
CA ASP A 23 12.84 -10.89 8.84
C ASP A 23 14.15 -11.34 8.18
N LEU A 24 14.80 -10.49 7.37
CA LEU A 24 16.12 -10.80 6.78
C LEU A 24 17.22 -10.90 7.84
N VAL A 25 17.15 -10.08 8.88
CA VAL A 25 18.09 -10.14 10.01
C VAL A 25 17.84 -11.41 10.81
N SER A 26 16.58 -11.72 11.14
CA SER A 26 16.18 -12.93 11.86
C SER A 26 16.58 -14.20 11.11
N LEU A 27 16.41 -14.23 9.78
CA LEU A 27 16.83 -15.34 8.94
C LEU A 27 18.35 -15.55 9.00
N ARG A 28 19.13 -14.46 8.92
CA ARG A 28 20.60 -14.52 9.03
C ARG A 28 21.07 -15.04 10.40
N ARG A 29 20.32 -14.73 11.44
CA ARG A 29 20.58 -15.21 12.81
C ARG A 29 20.12 -16.65 13.05
N GLY A 30 19.38 -17.25 12.11
CA GLY A 30 18.78 -18.58 12.28
C GLY A 30 17.57 -18.58 13.24
N GLU A 31 16.98 -17.42 13.52
CA GLU A 31 15.81 -17.29 14.40
C GLU A 31 14.50 -17.70 13.70
N ILE A 32 14.46 -17.64 12.36
CA ILE A 32 13.37 -18.14 11.52
C ILE A 32 13.92 -19.02 10.40
N SER A 33 13.10 -19.93 9.89
CA SER A 33 13.50 -20.76 8.75
C SER A 33 13.37 -19.99 7.43
N ILE A 34 14.03 -20.49 6.37
CA ILE A 34 13.87 -19.97 5.00
C ILE A 34 12.38 -20.00 4.60
N LYS A 35 11.66 -21.08 4.92
CA LYS A 35 10.23 -21.22 4.61
C LYS A 35 9.38 -20.15 5.32
N ASP A 36 9.72 -19.80 6.55
CA ASP A 36 9.01 -18.73 7.29
C ASP A 36 9.24 -17.38 6.62
N ALA A 37 10.48 -17.07 6.25
CA ALA A 37 10.83 -15.83 5.56
C ALA A 37 10.13 -15.72 4.19
N GLU A 38 10.08 -16.82 3.42
CA GLU A 38 9.35 -16.88 2.15
C GLU A 38 7.85 -16.66 2.33
N ALA A 39 7.24 -17.31 3.33
CA ALA A 39 5.82 -17.14 3.63
C ALA A 39 5.47 -15.68 3.99
N ARG A 40 6.29 -15.05 4.84
CA ARG A 40 6.13 -13.64 5.24
C ARG A 40 6.31 -12.69 4.06
N ALA A 41 7.32 -12.93 3.21
CA ALA A 41 7.54 -12.15 2.00
C ALA A 41 6.38 -12.27 1.00
N MET A 42 5.81 -13.47 0.84
CA MET A 42 4.62 -13.68 0.00
C MET A 42 3.42 -12.90 0.52
N LEU A 43 3.18 -12.91 1.83
CA LEU A 43 2.10 -12.13 2.43
C LEU A 43 2.30 -10.63 2.21
N ALA A 44 3.51 -10.12 2.46
CA ALA A 44 3.83 -8.73 2.23
C ALA A 44 3.61 -8.30 0.77
N LYS A 45 3.95 -9.17 -0.20
CA LYS A 45 3.66 -8.94 -1.62
C LYS A 45 2.16 -8.76 -1.89
N GLN A 46 1.29 -9.51 -1.22
CA GLN A 46 -0.17 -9.37 -1.40
C GLN A 46 -0.68 -8.04 -0.85
N TYR A 47 -0.15 -7.56 0.27
CA TYR A 47 -0.46 -6.21 0.77
C TYR A 47 -0.08 -5.12 -0.25
N MET A 48 1.14 -5.20 -0.82
CA MET A 48 1.59 -4.26 -1.84
C MET A 48 0.73 -4.31 -3.11
N ASN A 49 0.31 -5.50 -3.53
CA ASN A 49 -0.64 -5.66 -4.64
C ASN A 49 -1.98 -4.97 -4.35
N GLY A 50 -2.50 -5.09 -3.12
CA GLY A 50 -3.72 -4.42 -2.67
C GLY A 50 -3.61 -2.89 -2.78
N VAL A 51 -2.51 -2.32 -2.30
CA VAL A 51 -2.26 -0.87 -2.42
C VAL A 51 -2.21 -0.43 -3.88
N ARG A 52 -1.50 -1.18 -4.73
CA ARG A 52 -1.45 -0.89 -6.17
C ARG A 52 -2.84 -0.87 -6.80
N LEU A 53 -3.71 -1.82 -6.43
CA LEU A 53 -5.10 -1.85 -6.94
C LEU A 53 -5.88 -0.60 -6.53
N VAL A 54 -5.74 -0.14 -5.29
CA VAL A 54 -6.43 1.07 -4.78
C VAL A 54 -5.95 2.32 -5.51
N ILE A 55 -4.64 2.47 -5.69
CA ILE A 55 -4.06 3.61 -6.43
C ILE A 55 -4.57 3.62 -7.87
N ASN A 56 -4.53 2.46 -8.54
CA ASN A 56 -5.00 2.34 -9.92
C ASN A 56 -6.49 2.63 -10.04
N ALA A 57 -7.31 2.18 -9.08
CA ALA A 57 -8.73 2.47 -9.04
C ALA A 57 -8.99 3.98 -8.88
N ARG A 58 -8.28 4.66 -7.98
CA ARG A 58 -8.38 6.12 -7.81
C ARG A 58 -8.03 6.87 -9.09
N GLN A 59 -6.90 6.55 -9.71
CA GLN A 59 -6.49 7.15 -10.99
C GLN A 59 -7.53 6.92 -12.09
N SER A 60 -8.12 5.72 -12.15
CA SER A 60 -9.14 5.39 -13.14
C SER A 60 -10.43 6.20 -12.94
N LEU A 61 -10.84 6.40 -11.68
CA LEU A 61 -12.02 7.22 -11.34
C LEU A 61 -11.78 8.70 -11.61
N GLU A 62 -10.59 9.22 -11.27
CA GLU A 62 -10.18 10.61 -11.56
C GLU A 62 -10.16 10.88 -13.07
N ALA A 63 -9.65 9.95 -13.88
CA ALA A 63 -9.64 10.06 -15.33
C ALA A 63 -11.05 10.01 -15.96
N ALA A 64 -11.98 9.27 -15.33
CA ALA A 64 -13.37 9.15 -15.79
C ALA A 64 -14.30 10.25 -15.24
N ALA A 65 -13.81 11.11 -14.34
CA ALA A 65 -14.62 12.14 -13.71
C ALA A 65 -15.03 13.22 -14.72
N LYS A 66 -16.34 13.48 -14.85
CA LYS A 66 -16.84 14.62 -15.62
C LYS A 66 -16.56 15.92 -14.85
N PRO A 67 -16.10 16.99 -15.52
CA PRO A 67 -15.97 18.29 -14.87
C PRO A 67 -17.34 18.74 -14.36
N VAL A 68 -17.43 18.95 -13.05
CA VAL A 68 -18.62 19.56 -12.45
C VAL A 68 -18.55 21.04 -12.79
N ALA A 69 -19.37 21.49 -13.73
CA ALA A 69 -19.59 22.91 -13.94
C ALA A 69 -20.21 23.45 -12.65
N ILE A 70 -19.41 24.14 -11.82
CA ILE A 70 -19.94 25.01 -10.80
C ILE A 70 -20.65 26.12 -11.57
N GLY A 71 -21.96 25.97 -11.73
CA GLY A 71 -22.81 26.94 -12.39
C GLY A 71 -22.71 28.26 -11.63
N GLY A 72 -21.93 29.17 -12.17
CA GLY A 72 -22.16 30.60 -12.00
C GLY A 72 -23.52 30.91 -12.57
N GLY A 73 -24.47 31.21 -11.69
CA GLY A 73 -25.85 31.52 -12.05
C GLY A 73 -26.47 32.44 -11.00
N LYS A 74 -26.10 33.72 -11.12
CA LYS A 74 -26.65 34.93 -10.46
C LYS A 74 -26.77 34.94 -8.94
#